data_AF-K2FNB4-F1
#
_entry.id   AF-K2FNB4-F1
#
_cell.length_a   1.000
_cell.length_b   1.000
_cell.length_c   1.000
_cell.angle_alpha   90.00
_cell.angle_beta   90.00
_cell.angle_gamma   90.00
#
_symmetry.space_group_name_H-M   'P 1'
#
loop_
_entity.id
_entity.type
_entity.pdbx_description
1 polymer ?
#
loop_
_entity_poly.entity_id
_entity_poly.type
_entity_poly.pdbx_seq_one_letter_code
_entity_poly.pdbx_strand_id
1 'polypeptide(L)'
;MTTYQIQCHLKYKVVQPTEFIFMLQAAHHSDQKILEEKLSFNLPVTWHEFQDAQHQNRHVRLQVEPCEAFELNYTATVVRQP
;
A
#
# COMPACT_ATOMS: atom_id res chain seq x y z
N MET A 1 2.26 21.20 13.37
CA MET A 1 2.58 20.21 12.33
C MET A 1 3.25 19.04 13.01
N THR A 2 2.72 17.84 12.84
CA THR A 2 3.26 16.62 13.44
C THR A 2 3.69 15.68 12.32
N THR A 3 4.90 15.17 12.41
CA THR A 3 5.44 14.19 11.45
C THR A 3 5.24 12.79 12.00
N TYR A 4 4.73 11.90 11.17
CA TYR A 4 4.49 10.50 11.46
C TYR A 4 5.32 9.63 10.51
N GLN A 5 5.90 8.56 11.07
CA GLN A 5 6.51 7.48 10.29
C GLN A 5 5.55 6.29 10.32
N ILE A 6 5.19 5.80 9.14
CA ILE A 6 4.24 4.71 8.96
C ILE A 6 4.98 3.55 8.33
N GLN A 7 4.79 2.34 8.87
CA GLN A 7 5.31 1.11 8.30
C GLN A 7 4.25 0.00 8.37
N CYS A 8 4.11 -0.74 7.27
CA CYS A 8 3.27 -1.92 7.17
C CYS A 8 4.01 -3.01 6.40
N HIS A 9 4.05 -4.22 6.96
CA HIS A 9 4.60 -5.41 6.31
C HIS A 9 3.55 -6.51 6.39
N LEU A 10 3.11 -7.01 5.23
CA LEU A 10 2.16 -8.12 5.15
C LEU A 10 2.84 -9.31 4.47
N LYS A 11 2.55 -10.51 4.98
CA LYS A 11 3.06 -11.78 4.48
C LYS A 11 1.93 -12.77 4.31
N TYR A 12 1.87 -13.38 3.12
CA TYR A 12 0.85 -14.35 2.74
C TYR A 12 1.50 -15.60 2.16
N LYS A 13 0.88 -16.75 2.45
CA LYS A 13 1.01 -17.95 1.62
C LYS A 13 -0.15 -17.94 0.63
N VAL A 14 0.16 -18.00 -0.66
CA VAL A 14 -0.83 -17.99 -1.75
C VAL A 14 -0.98 -19.42 -2.25
N VAL A 15 -2.13 -20.05 -1.99
CA VAL A 15 -2.36 -21.48 -2.29
C VAL A 15 -3.00 -21.75 -3.65
N GLN A 16 -3.56 -20.71 -4.26
CA GLN A 16 -4.20 -20.74 -5.58
C GLN A 16 -4.03 -19.36 -6.24
N PRO A 17 -4.17 -19.22 -7.57
CA PRO A 17 -4.15 -17.92 -8.23
C PRO A 17 -5.12 -16.97 -7.53
N THR A 18 -4.61 -15.85 -7.03
CA THR A 18 -5.35 -14.94 -6.15
C THR A 18 -5.20 -13.51 -6.63
N GLU A 19 -6.33 -12.82 -6.68
CA GLU A 19 -6.37 -11.38 -6.85
C GLU A 19 -6.42 -10.69 -5.49
N PHE A 20 -5.47 -9.78 -5.26
CA PHE A 20 -5.44 -8.96 -4.06
C PHE A 20 -5.88 -7.53 -4.39
N ILE A 21 -6.62 -6.93 -3.45
CA ILE A 21 -6.85 -5.49 -3.39
C ILE A 21 -6.45 -5.03 -2.00
N PHE A 22 -5.39 -4.24 -1.92
CA PHE A 22 -4.90 -3.69 -0.66
C PHE A 22 -5.26 -2.22 -0.54
N MET A 23 -5.59 -1.79 0.67
CA MET A 23 -5.73 -0.37 1.05
C MET A 23 -4.82 -0.11 2.24
N LEU A 24 -3.60 0.34 1.96
CA LEU A 24 -2.53 0.46 2.95
C LEU A 24 -1.71 1.74 2.82
N GLN A 25 -1.83 2.45 1.70
CA GLN A 25 -1.12 3.69 1.45
C GLN A 25 -1.82 4.82 2.19
N ALA A 26 -1.05 5.79 2.68
CA ALA A 26 -1.62 7.02 3.21
C ALA A 26 -2.44 7.72 2.11
N ALA A 27 -3.66 8.16 2.46
CA ALA A 27 -4.55 8.87 1.53
C ALA A 27 -4.00 10.27 1.17
N HIS A 28 -4.37 10.80 0.01
CA HIS A 28 -4.13 12.20 -0.29
C HIS A 28 -5.28 13.03 0.26
N HIS A 29 -5.10 13.70 1.39
CA HIS A 29 -6.12 14.53 2.03
C HIS A 29 -5.57 15.92 2.35
N SER A 30 -6.43 16.94 2.44
CA SER A 30 -6.00 18.35 2.58
C SER A 30 -5.32 18.67 3.92
N ASP A 31 -5.62 17.90 4.97
CA ASP A 31 -5.02 18.04 6.31
C ASP A 31 -3.66 17.31 6.44
N GLN A 32 -3.18 16.62 5.40
CA GLN A 32 -1.91 15.90 5.45
C GLN A 32 -1.08 15.99 4.16
N LYS A 33 0.23 15.79 4.29
CA LYS A 33 1.16 15.73 3.17
C LYS A 33 2.10 14.54 3.33
N ILE A 34 2.15 13.69 2.30
CA ILE A 34 3.14 12.62 2.18
C ILE A 34 4.46 13.25 1.72
N LEU A 35 5.52 13.11 2.50
CA LEU A 35 6.85 13.62 2.16
C LEU A 35 7.65 12.62 1.35
N GLU A 36 7.60 11.36 1.76
CA GLU A 36 8.20 10.22 1.08
C GLU A 36 7.31 9.01 1.28
N GLU A 37 7.27 8.12 0.29
CA GLU A 37 6.67 6.81 0.45
C GLU A 37 7.35 5.78 -0.46
N LYS A 38 7.24 4.52 -0.07
CA LYS A 38 7.71 3.38 -0.85
C LYS A 38 6.77 2.21 -0.64
N LEU A 39 6.30 1.66 -1.75
CA LEU A 39 5.65 0.35 -1.81
C LEU A 39 6.61 -0.61 -2.52
N SER A 40 6.85 -1.77 -1.92
CA SER A 40 7.69 -2.81 -2.52
C SER A 40 7.13 -4.19 -2.26
N PHE A 41 7.41 -5.08 -3.21
CA PHE A 41 7.05 -6.49 -3.16
C PHE A 41 8.32 -7.32 -3.17
N ASN A 42 8.31 -8.47 -2.50
CA ASN A 42 9.44 -9.41 -2.56
C ASN A 42 9.51 -10.17 -3.89
N LEU A 43 8.42 -10.22 -4.65
CA LEU A 43 8.30 -10.88 -5.95
C LEU A 43 8.09 -9.84 -7.07
N PRO A 44 8.54 -10.13 -8.31
CA PRO A 44 8.30 -9.27 -9.47
C PRO A 44 6.84 -9.39 -9.93
N VAL A 45 5.97 -8.59 -9.34
CA VAL A 45 4.52 -8.55 -9.66
C VAL A 45 4.16 -7.27 -10.39
N THR A 46 3.29 -7.39 -11.39
CA THR A 46 2.63 -6.22 -11.98
C THR A 46 1.46 -5.83 -11.08
N TRP A 47 1.36 -4.54 -10.78
CA TRP A 47 0.32 -3.99 -9.92
C TRP A 47 -0.20 -2.68 -10.50
N HIS A 48 -1.43 -2.35 -10.14
CA HIS A 48 -2.11 -1.15 -10.57
C HIS A 48 -2.60 -0.40 -9.34
N GLU A 49 -2.30 0.91 -9.29
CA GLU A 49 -2.88 1.81 -8.29
C GLU A 49 -4.16 2.42 -8.85
N PHE A 50 -5.18 2.53 -8.00
CA PHE A 50 -6.37 3.32 -8.28
C PHE A 50 -6.88 3.98 -7.01
N GLN A 51 -7.65 5.05 -7.17
CA GLN A 51 -8.18 5.82 -6.05
C GLN A 51 -9.71 5.78 -6.09
N ASP A 52 -10.33 5.62 -4.92
CA ASP A 52 -11.77 5.83 -4.78
C ASP A 52 -12.07 7.33 -4.81
N ALA A 53 -12.97 7.74 -5.70
CA ALA A 53 -13.39 9.12 -5.89
C ALA A 53 -14.08 9.72 -4.65
N GLN A 54 -14.68 8.90 -3.79
CA GLN A 54 -15.41 9.39 -2.61
C GLN A 54 -14.51 9.60 -1.40
N HIS A 55 -13.61 8.66 -1.11
CA HIS A 55 -12.88 8.64 0.16
C HIS A 55 -11.40 8.98 0.04
N GLN A 56 -10.91 9.25 -1.18
CA GLN A 56 -9.49 9.50 -1.47
C GLN A 56 -8.56 8.34 -1.07
N ASN A 57 -9.13 7.18 -0.73
CA ASN A 57 -8.42 5.95 -0.41
C ASN A 57 -7.70 5.43 -1.65
N ARG A 58 -6.45 5.02 -1.46
CA ARG A 58 -5.60 4.48 -2.50
C ARG A 58 -5.56 2.96 -2.37
N HIS A 59 -5.85 2.31 -3.49
CA HIS A 59 -5.93 0.88 -3.60
C HIS A 59 -4.86 0.36 -4.54
N VAL A 60 -4.29 -0.77 -4.18
CA VAL A 60 -3.33 -1.50 -5.00
C VAL A 60 -3.94 -2.84 -5.36
N ARG A 61 -4.10 -3.09 -6.66
CA ARG A 61 -4.57 -4.36 -7.19
C ARG A 61 -3.46 -5.09 -7.93
N LEU A 62 -3.34 -6.38 -7.66
CA LEU A 62 -2.41 -7.27 -8.33
C LEU A 62 -2.92 -8.72 -8.33
N GLN A 63 -2.38 -9.51 -9.24
CA GLN A 63 -2.60 -10.94 -9.29
C GLN A 63 -1.30 -11.65 -8.88
N VAL A 64 -1.43 -12.68 -8.06
CA VAL A 64 -0.31 -13.45 -7.55
C VAL A 64 -0.60 -14.93 -7.77
N GLU A 65 0.33 -15.60 -8.44
CA GLU A 65 0.33 -17.06 -8.60
C GLU A 65 0.67 -17.75 -7.27
N PRO A 66 0.32 -19.05 -7.11
CA PRO A 66 0.63 -19.78 -5.90
C PRO A 66 2.11 -19.70 -5.50
N CYS A 67 2.36 -19.35 -4.24
CA CYS A 67 3.70 -19.24 -3.69
C CYS A 67 3.69 -19.39 -2.17
N GLU A 68 4.82 -19.82 -1.61
CA GLU A 68 4.97 -20.01 -0.17
C GLU A 68 5.10 -18.70 0.61
N ALA A 69 5.60 -17.65 -0.03
CA ALA A 69 5.83 -16.35 0.60
C ALA A 69 5.66 -15.20 -0.39
N PHE A 70 4.47 -14.61 -0.41
CA PHE A 70 4.23 -13.29 -0.98
C PHE A 70 4.32 -12.25 0.15
N GLU A 71 5.15 -11.24 -0.03
CA GLU A 71 5.36 -10.17 0.94
C GLU A 71 5.26 -8.81 0.27
N LEU A 72 4.65 -7.87 0.99
CA LEU A 72 4.58 -6.47 0.59
C LEU A 72 4.93 -5.58 1.77
N ASN A 73 5.66 -4.51 1.47
CA ASN A 73 6.15 -3.56 2.44
C ASN A 73 5.76 -2.16 1.99
N TYR A 74 5.14 -1.41 2.89
CA TYR A 74 4.85 0.00 2.73
C TYR A 74 5.49 0.80 3.84
N THR A 75 6.19 1.87 3.45
CA THR A 75 6.74 2.86 4.38
C THR A 75 6.37 4.25 3.90
N ALA A 76 6.04 5.15 4.82
CA ALA A 76 5.81 6.55 4.48
C ALA A 76 6.18 7.49 5.63
N THR A 77 6.62 8.69 5.27
CA THR A 77 6.74 9.82 6.20
C THR A 77 5.66 10.84 5.85
N VAL A 78 4.76 11.12 6.79
CA VAL A 78 3.57 11.97 6.59
C VAL A 78 3.59 13.12 7.58
N VAL A 79 3.35 14.34 7.11
CA VAL A 79 3.12 15.51 7.97
C VAL A 79 1.64 15.79 8.02
N ARG A 80 1.07 15.86 9.23
CA ARG A 80 -0.31 16.30 9.45
C ARG A 80 -0.36 17.74 9.95
N GLN A 81 -1.29 18.49 9.39
CA GLN A 81 -1.65 19.84 9.81
C GLN A 81 -2.91 19.74 10.68
N PRO A 82 -2.97 20.44 11.83
CA PRO A 82 -4.19 20.52 12.63
C PRO A 82 -5.29 21.29 11.90
#